data_AF-A0A376GIG2-F1
#
_entry.id   AF-A0A376GIG2-F1
#
_cell.length_a   1.000
_cell.length_b   1.000
_cell.length_c   1.000
_cell.angle_alpha   90.00
_cell.angle_beta   90.00
_cell.angle_gamma   90.00
#
_symmetry.space_group_name_H-M   'P 1'
#
loop_
_entity.id
_entity.type
_entity.pdbx_description
1 polymer ?
#
loop_
_entity_poly.entity_id
_entity_poly.type
_entity_poly.pdbx_seq_one_letter_code
_entity_poly.pdbx_strand_id
1 'polypeptide(L)'
;MKEKSEEIFDKELTPEVPKRKIKDTRVFKFVWNRYFVLTVAFAVWMIFFDQNSFFVHRELDKQIKLLEVDEQYYQEHLDTESEKLNQLNSNPAEIERIAREKHFLKKDDEDIFIIQQEKVTKPQNKENE
;
A
#
# COMPACT_ATOMS: atom_id res chain seq x y z
N MET A 1 34.90 -52.86 -59.24
CA MET A 1 34.82 -51.41 -59.46
C MET A 1 33.42 -51.00 -59.07
N LYS A 2 33.23 -50.33 -57.91
CA LYS A 2 31.92 -49.75 -57.60
C LYS A 2 31.69 -48.57 -58.53
N GLU A 3 30.48 -48.49 -59.07
CA GLU A 3 30.12 -47.55 -60.12
C GLU A 3 30.12 -46.12 -59.55
N LYS A 4 30.75 -45.18 -60.25
CA LYS A 4 30.88 -43.78 -59.82
C LYS A 4 29.52 -43.12 -59.53
N SER A 5 28.44 -43.66 -60.08
CA SER A 5 27.05 -43.28 -59.83
C SER A 5 26.59 -43.60 -58.39
N GLU A 6 27.01 -44.74 -57.83
CA GLU A 6 26.71 -45.14 -56.45
C GLU A 6 27.43 -44.23 -55.44
N GLU A 7 28.70 -43.88 -55.72
CA GLU A 7 29.48 -42.97 -54.88
C GLU A 7 28.91 -41.54 -54.82
N ILE A 8 28.29 -41.07 -55.92
CA ILE A 8 27.67 -39.75 -56.00
C ILE A 8 26.31 -39.75 -55.30
N PHE A 9 25.56 -40.85 -55.40
CA PHE A 9 24.23 -40.99 -54.78
C PHE A 9 24.31 -41.07 -53.25
N ASP A 10 25.28 -41.83 -52.72
CA ASP A 10 25.49 -41.95 -51.27
C ASP A 10 25.91 -40.62 -50.61
N LYS A 11 26.54 -39.72 -51.37
CA LYS A 11 27.00 -38.41 -50.89
C LYS A 11 25.87 -37.38 -50.75
N GLU A 12 24.79 -37.51 -51.53
CA GLU A 12 23.63 -36.60 -51.46
C GLU A 12 22.56 -37.06 -50.45
N LEU A 13 22.50 -38.36 -50.11
CA LEU A 13 21.41 -38.91 -49.29
C LEU A 13 21.57 -38.69 -47.78
N THR A 14 22.74 -38.27 -47.30
CA THR A 14 22.95 -37.93 -45.89
C THR A 14 23.16 -36.41 -45.72
N PRO A 15 22.15 -35.64 -45.29
CA PRO A 15 22.40 -34.25 -44.94
C PRO A 15 23.44 -34.22 -43.81
N GLU A 16 24.54 -33.51 -44.01
CA GLU A 16 25.52 -33.25 -42.95
C GLU A 16 24.84 -32.40 -41.87
N VAL A 17 24.23 -33.08 -40.89
CA VAL A 17 23.66 -32.41 -39.71
C VAL A 17 24.85 -31.80 -38.95
N PRO A 18 24.93 -30.47 -38.79
CA PRO A 18 26.01 -29.87 -38.04
C PRO A 18 25.94 -30.36 -36.60
N LYS A 19 26.88 -31.24 -36.22
CA LYS A 19 27.00 -31.74 -34.86
C LYS A 19 27.37 -30.57 -33.95
N ARG A 20 26.38 -30.01 -33.25
CA ARG A 20 26.59 -28.95 -32.26
C ARG A 20 27.59 -29.43 -31.23
N LYS A 21 28.80 -28.88 -31.25
CA LYS A 21 29.81 -29.14 -30.22
C LYS A 21 29.39 -28.37 -28.97
N ILE A 22 28.66 -29.05 -28.09
CA ILE A 22 28.36 -28.53 -26.74
C ILE A 22 29.67 -28.62 -25.95
N LYS A 23 30.53 -27.63 -26.11
CA LYS A 23 31.70 -27.48 -25.25
C LYS A 23 31.25 -26.75 -24.00
N ASP A 24 30.97 -27.50 -22.94
CA ASP A 24 31.40 -27.06 -21.62
C ASP A 24 31.47 -28.20 -20.59
N THR A 25 32.63 -28.83 -20.47
CA THR A 25 32.80 -30.03 -19.64
C THR A 25 33.16 -29.73 -18.19
N ARG A 26 33.53 -28.48 -17.87
CA ARG A 26 33.95 -28.08 -16.51
C ARG A 26 32.83 -27.38 -15.75
N VAL A 27 32.16 -26.39 -16.32
CA VAL A 27 30.97 -25.80 -15.67
C VAL A 27 29.80 -26.78 -15.63
N PHE A 28 29.58 -27.63 -16.63
CA PHE A 28 28.51 -28.64 -16.55
C PHE A 28 28.72 -29.61 -15.37
N LYS A 29 29.95 -30.05 -15.12
CA LYS A 29 30.27 -30.90 -13.95
C LYS A 29 30.10 -30.14 -12.62
N PHE A 30 30.40 -28.85 -12.60
CA PHE A 30 30.21 -28.00 -11.42
C PHE A 30 28.72 -27.78 -11.12
N VAL A 31 27.92 -27.49 -12.15
CA VAL A 31 26.47 -27.26 -12.05
C VAL A 31 25.72 -28.55 -11.73
N TRP A 32 26.20 -29.69 -12.22
CA TRP A 32 25.64 -31.02 -11.90
C TRP A 32 26.13 -31.60 -10.57
N ASN A 33 26.94 -30.86 -9.80
CA ASN A 33 27.31 -31.27 -8.46
C ASN A 33 26.07 -31.24 -7.55
N ARG A 34 25.77 -32.34 -6.86
CA ARG A 34 24.66 -32.45 -5.91
C ARG A 34 24.66 -31.30 -4.90
N TYR A 35 25.83 -30.88 -4.42
CA TYR A 35 25.94 -29.76 -3.48
C TYR A 35 25.53 -28.43 -4.12
N PHE A 36 25.91 -28.18 -5.37
CA PHE A 36 25.53 -26.96 -6.09
C PHE A 36 24.02 -26.90 -6.32
N VAL A 37 23.42 -28.01 -6.77
CA VAL A 37 21.96 -28.11 -6.97
C VAL A 37 21.22 -27.91 -5.64
N LEU A 38 21.70 -28.50 -4.54
CA LEU A 38 21.14 -28.29 -3.19
C LEU A 38 21.24 -26.83 -2.75
N THR A 39 22.39 -26.17 -2.95
CA THR A 39 22.57 -24.76 -2.60
C THR A 39 21.68 -23.85 -3.45
N VAL A 40 21.56 -24.10 -4.75
CA VAL A 40 20.67 -23.32 -5.63
C VAL A 40 19.21 -23.55 -5.27
N ALA A 41 18.80 -24.79 -5.02
CA ALA A 41 17.45 -25.10 -4.58
C ALA A 41 17.14 -24.44 -3.22
N PHE A 42 18.09 -24.44 -2.29
CA PHE A 42 17.96 -23.76 -1.01
C PHE A 42 17.91 -22.23 -1.17
N ALA A 43 18.75 -21.64 -2.02
CA ALA A 43 18.71 -20.20 -2.29
C ALA A 43 17.39 -19.79 -2.95
N VAL A 44 16.90 -20.56 -3.92
CA VAL A 44 15.59 -20.33 -4.54
C VAL A 44 14.48 -20.48 -3.51
N TRP A 45 14.55 -21.48 -2.61
CA TRP A 45 13.62 -21.62 -1.49
C TRP A 45 13.64 -20.39 -0.58
N MET A 46 14.81 -19.93 -0.18
CA MET A 46 15.01 -18.74 0.66
C MET A 46 14.64 -17.41 -0.03
N ILE A 47 14.45 -17.39 -1.36
CA ILE A 47 14.07 -16.18 -2.09
C ILE A 47 12.58 -16.19 -2.47
N PHE A 48 12.03 -17.35 -2.83
CA PHE A 48 10.63 -17.48 -3.29
C PHE A 48 9.66 -17.94 -2.21
N PHE A 49 10.09 -18.80 -1.29
CA PHE A 49 9.24 -19.34 -0.22
C PHE A 49 9.48 -18.67 1.13
N ASP A 50 10.68 -18.16 1.38
CA ASP A 50 10.93 -17.34 2.57
C ASP A 50 10.32 -15.95 2.40
N GLN A 51 9.88 -15.38 3.52
CA GLN A 51 9.00 -14.21 3.65
C GLN A 51 9.63 -12.88 3.20
N ASN A 52 10.78 -12.91 2.51
CA ASN A 52 11.47 -11.74 1.98
C ASN A 52 10.83 -11.27 0.65
N SER A 53 9.50 -11.19 0.65
CA SER A 53 8.73 -10.69 -0.46
C SER A 53 8.82 -9.17 -0.47
N PHE A 54 9.25 -8.60 -1.60
CA PHE A 54 9.21 -7.17 -1.88
C PHE A 54 7.81 -6.55 -1.60
N PHE A 55 6.75 -7.34 -1.68
CA PHE A 55 5.39 -6.90 -1.33
C PHE A 55 5.23 -6.55 0.14
N VAL A 56 5.87 -7.30 1.03
CA VAL A 56 5.82 -7.08 2.49
C VAL A 56 6.46 -5.75 2.80
N HIS A 57 7.67 -5.48 2.29
CA HIS A 57 8.33 -4.18 2.49
C HIS A 57 7.47 -3.02 1.98
N ARG A 58 6.83 -3.14 0.81
CA ARG A 58 5.95 -2.08 0.29
C ARG A 58 4.74 -1.83 1.19
N GLU A 59 4.19 -2.86 1.81
CA GLU A 59 3.08 -2.72 2.75
C GLU A 59 3.53 -2.12 4.08
N LEU A 60 4.71 -2.48 4.56
CA LEU A 60 5.34 -1.88 5.72
C LEU A 60 5.64 -0.39 5.49
N ASP A 61 6.21 -0.01 4.33
CA ASP A 61 6.49 1.39 3.99
C ASP A 61 5.20 2.23 3.96
N LYS A 62 4.11 1.65 3.46
CA LYS A 62 2.79 2.31 3.50
C LYS A 62 2.29 2.51 4.93
N GLN A 63 2.45 1.50 5.78
CA GLN A 63 2.08 1.61 7.20
C GLN A 63 2.91 2.67 7.90
N ILE A 64 4.23 2.71 7.66
CA ILE A 64 5.11 3.74 8.21
C ILE A 64 4.62 5.14 7.81
N LYS A 65 4.33 5.33 6.52
CA LYS A 65 3.83 6.62 6.03
C LYS A 65 2.48 7.00 6.65
N LEU A 66 1.59 6.03 6.85
CA LEU A 66 0.30 6.27 7.51
C LEU A 66 0.51 6.70 8.96
N LEU A 67 1.37 5.99 9.70
CA LEU A 67 1.69 6.32 11.09
C LEU A 67 2.31 7.71 11.23
N GLU A 68 3.19 8.11 10.30
CA GLU A 68 3.80 9.44 10.30
C GLU A 68 2.78 10.55 10.04
N VAL A 69 1.81 10.31 9.13
CA VAL A 69 0.70 11.25 8.91
C VAL A 69 -0.20 11.36 10.13
N ASP A 70 -0.52 10.23 10.78
CA ASP A 70 -1.32 10.22 12.01
C ASP A 70 -0.59 10.96 13.13
N GLU A 71 0.71 10.74 13.30
CA GLU A 71 1.54 11.46 14.27
C GLU A 71 1.50 12.97 14.05
N GLN A 72 1.71 13.42 12.81
CA GLN A 72 1.65 14.84 12.45
C GLN A 72 0.27 15.44 12.73
N TYR A 73 -0.80 14.73 12.37
CA TYR A 73 -2.17 15.16 12.63
C TYR A 73 -2.44 15.38 14.13
N TYR A 74 -2.03 14.43 14.97
CA TYR A 74 -2.23 14.54 16.41
C TYR A 74 -1.36 15.64 17.03
N GLN A 75 -0.13 15.84 16.56
CA GLN A 75 0.72 16.94 17.02
C GLN A 75 0.08 18.31 16.70
N GLU A 76 -0.38 18.53 15.47
CA GLU A 76 -1.06 19.78 15.09
C GLU A 76 -2.35 20.01 15.90
N HIS A 77 -3.13 18.94 16.13
CA HIS A 77 -4.32 19.00 16.98
C HIS A 77 -3.97 19.35 18.43
N LEU A 78 -2.93 18.76 19.00
CA LEU A 78 -2.49 19.05 20.36
C LEU A 78 -2.02 20.50 20.49
N ASP A 79 -1.27 21.00 19.52
CA ASP A 79 -0.81 22.40 19.52
C ASP A 79 -2.02 23.35 19.48
N THR A 80 -2.95 23.11 18.56
CA THR A 80 -4.17 23.93 18.43
C THR A 80 -5.05 23.87 19.68
N GLU A 81 -5.26 22.69 20.26
CA GLU A 81 -6.04 22.54 21.49
C GLU A 81 -5.32 23.15 22.70
N SER A 82 -3.99 23.08 22.76
CA SER A 82 -3.21 23.72 23.82
C SER A 82 -3.32 25.24 23.75
N GLU A 83 -3.32 25.83 22.55
CA GLU A 83 -3.57 27.25 22.36
C GLU A 83 -4.97 27.64 22.81
N LYS A 84 -6.00 26.86 22.45
CA LYS A 84 -7.38 27.08 22.94
C LYS A 84 -7.44 27.01 24.46
N LEU A 85 -6.85 25.99 25.07
CA LEU A 85 -6.80 25.86 26.53
C LEU A 85 -6.09 27.04 27.19
N ASN A 86 -4.99 27.53 26.61
CA ASN A 86 -4.29 28.71 27.09
C ASN A 86 -5.17 29.97 26.98
N GLN A 87 -5.91 30.13 25.88
CA GLN A 87 -6.86 31.24 25.72
C GLN A 87 -7.99 31.19 26.76
N LEU A 88 -8.53 30.00 27.05
CA LEU A 88 -9.50 29.81 28.13
C LEU A 88 -8.90 30.18 29.49
N ASN A 89 -7.73 29.63 29.83
CA ASN A 89 -7.13 29.84 31.16
C ASN A 89 -6.64 31.27 31.40
N SER A 90 -6.23 31.98 30.35
CA SER A 90 -5.69 33.34 30.45
C SER A 90 -6.76 34.43 30.47
N ASN A 91 -7.96 34.17 29.93
CA ASN A 91 -9.01 35.18 29.82
C ASN A 91 -10.37 34.70 30.37
N PRO A 92 -10.82 35.23 31.53
CA PRO A 92 -12.13 34.93 32.10
C PRO A 92 -13.30 35.24 31.15
N ALA A 93 -13.16 36.24 30.26
CA ALA A 93 -14.21 36.61 29.32
C ALA A 93 -14.42 35.55 28.22
N GLU A 94 -13.36 34.85 27.79
CA GLU A 94 -13.47 33.74 26.82
C GLU A 94 -14.17 32.53 27.44
N ILE A 95 -13.89 32.24 28.72
CA ILE A 95 -14.61 31.19 29.45
C ILE A 95 -16.10 31.51 29.50
N GLU A 96 -16.47 32.74 29.88
CA GLU A 96 -17.88 33.16 29.95
C GLU A 96 -18.56 33.10 28.58
N ARG A 97 -17.88 33.54 27.52
CA ARG A 97 -18.39 33.47 26.14
C ARG A 97 -18.69 32.03 25.73
N ILE A 98 -17.78 31.10 25.95
CA ILE A 98 -17.96 29.68 25.59
C ILE A 98 -19.05 29.02 26.44
N ALA A 99 -19.09 29.32 27.74
CA ALA A 99 -20.13 28.85 28.65
C ALA A 99 -21.53 29.27 28.17
N ARG A 100 -21.68 30.52 27.69
CA ARG A 100 -22.94 31.05 27.16
C ARG A 100 -23.28 30.48 25.78
N GLU A 101 -22.32 30.42 24.85
CA GLU A 101 -22.57 29.99 23.46
C GLU A 101 -22.76 28.48 23.30
N LYS A 102 -21.90 27.66 23.94
CA LYS A 102 -21.92 26.20 23.76
C LYS A 102 -22.79 25.48 24.78
N HIS A 103 -22.82 25.98 26.01
CA HIS A 103 -23.46 25.31 27.13
C HIS A 103 -24.71 26.03 27.63
N PHE A 104 -25.08 27.18 27.05
CA PHE A 104 -26.24 27.97 27.45
C PHE A 104 -26.29 28.24 28.97
N LEU A 105 -25.13 28.46 29.59
CA LEU A 105 -25.05 28.82 30.99
C LEU A 105 -25.50 30.28 31.17
N LYS A 106 -26.27 30.54 32.22
CA LYS A 106 -26.79 31.86 32.61
C LYS A 106 -26.53 32.15 34.08
N LYS A 107 -26.58 33.42 34.45
CA LYS A 107 -26.62 33.83 35.85
C LYS A 107 -28.06 33.79 36.38
N ASP A 108 -28.21 33.81 37.70
CA ASP A 108 -29.53 33.70 38.36
C ASP A 108 -30.47 34.88 38.02
N ASP A 109 -29.91 36.01 37.60
CA ASP A 109 -30.59 37.24 37.20
C ASP A 109 -30.87 37.35 35.69
N GLU A 110 -30.65 36.28 34.92
CA GLU A 110 -30.76 36.27 33.45
C GLU A 110 -31.76 35.21 32.93
N ASP A 111 -32.49 35.56 31.86
CA ASP A 111 -33.41 34.68 31.14
C ASP A 111 -32.89 34.36 29.73
N ILE A 112 -32.91 33.07 29.35
CA ILE A 112 -32.46 32.59 28.04
C ILE A 112 -33.67 32.36 27.13
N PHE A 113 -33.65 32.94 25.92
CA PHE A 113 -34.63 32.70 24.87
C PHE A 113 -34.00 31.91 23.72
N ILE A 114 -34.48 30.70 23.45
CA ILE A 114 -34.05 29.89 22.30
C ILE A 114 -35.07 30.07 21.18
N ILE A 115 -34.71 30.81 20.13
CA ILE A 115 -35.59 31.06 18.98
C ILE A 115 -35.38 29.94 17.96
N GLN A 116 -36.36 29.04 17.88
CA GLN A 116 -36.37 28.00 16.86
C GLN A 116 -37.08 28.53 15.62
N GLN A 117 -36.37 28.60 14.49
CA GLN A 117 -36.99 28.89 13.21
C GLN A 117 -37.68 27.62 12.69
N GLU A 118 -38.99 27.50 12.95
CA GLU A 118 -39.78 26.49 12.25
C GLU A 118 -39.79 26.83 10.75
N LYS A 119 -39.18 25.97 9.93
CA LYS A 119 -39.36 26.04 8.48
C LYS A 119 -40.81 25.69 8.20
N VAL A 120 -41.64 26.72 7.97
CA VAL A 120 -43.01 26.56 7.48
C VAL A 120 -42.94 25.82 6.15
N THR A 121 -43.12 24.51 6.20
CA THR A 121 -43.19 23.69 5.01
C THR A 121 -44.60 23.88 4.46
N LYS A 122 -44.72 24.58 3.32
CA LYS A 122 -46.00 24.83 2.68
C LYS A 122 -46.75 23.50 2.50
N PRO A 123 -48.04 23.40 2.85
CA PRO A 123 -48.79 22.19 2.64
C PRO A 123 -48.80 21.85 1.15
N GLN A 124 -48.30 20.67 0.81
CA GLN A 124 -48.46 20.10 -0.53
C GLN A 124 -49.96 19.87 -0.74
N ASN A 125 -50.55 20.66 -1.62
CA ASN A 125 -51.91 20.47 -2.09
C ASN A 125 -51.99 19.06 -2.69
N LYS A 126 -52.74 18.17 -2.03
CA LYS A 126 -53.16 16.93 -2.68
C LYS A 126 -54.21 17.32 -3.71
N GLU A 127 -53.78 17.43 -4.97
CA GLU A 127 -54.71 17.33 -6.09
C GLU A 127 -55.36 15.96 -6.01
N ASN A 128 -56.66 15.98 -5.75
CA ASN A 128 -57.52 14.82 -5.78
C ASN A 128 -57.68 14.42 -7.25
N GLU A 129 -57.37 13.16 -7.54
CA GLU A 129 -57.95 12.42 -8.68
C GLU A 129 -59.25 11.75 -8.23
#